data_AF-A0A533U6V6-F1
#
_entry.id   AF-A0A533U6V6-F1
#
_cell.length_a   1.000
_cell.length_b   1.000
_cell.length_c   1.000
_cell.angle_alpha   90.00
_cell.angle_beta   90.00
_cell.angle_gamma   90.00
#
_symmetry.space_group_name_H-M   'P 1'
#
loop_
_entity.id
_entity.type
_entity.pdbx_description
1 polymer ?
#
loop_
_entity_poly.entity_id
_entity_poly.type
_entity_poly.pdbx_seq_one_letter_code
_entity_poly.pdbx_strand_id
1 'polypeptide(L)'
;MKPLAVVLLVLVGSMVLTNLPAPSYADPKLDALLKITTQARDNIGIQLSQLTKVPDEIKQIYKQGSEETNALAQSVSKEDQVSAKKHFLSAMAIFKSVNDKISSLTSVTTSQQPSQIDTSRLKDEINRIQKIGDGLKTITTKNKVRIDFTKFDELMQDARKNLDAGNVDQVNKDLKTAQQFLLDVNNSLAETAKKKH
;
A
#
# COMPACT_ATOMS: atom_id res chain seq x y z
N MET A 1 -34.46 -15.59 -19.58
CA MET A 1 -33.14 -14.94 -19.72
C MET A 1 -32.98 -13.93 -18.61
N LYS A 2 -32.05 -14.16 -17.69
CA LYS A 2 -31.69 -13.29 -16.56
C LYS A 2 -30.18 -13.41 -16.39
N PRO A 3 -29.38 -12.33 -16.44
CA PRO A 3 -27.98 -12.43 -16.07
C PRO A 3 -27.89 -12.51 -14.55
N LEU A 4 -27.51 -13.68 -14.02
CA LEU A 4 -27.05 -13.75 -12.63
C LEU A 4 -25.76 -12.94 -12.56
N ALA A 5 -25.90 -11.78 -11.93
CA ALA A 5 -24.83 -10.91 -11.55
C ALA A 5 -23.77 -11.68 -10.76
N VAL A 6 -22.51 -11.31 -11.02
CA VAL A 6 -21.30 -11.64 -10.29
C VAL A 6 -21.56 -11.57 -8.78
N VAL A 7 -21.69 -12.73 -8.15
CA VAL A 7 -21.77 -12.89 -6.70
C VAL A 7 -20.45 -13.53 -6.27
N LEU A 8 -19.79 -12.88 -5.30
CA LEU A 8 -18.59 -13.28 -4.53
C LEU A 8 -17.24 -12.71 -4.97
N LEU A 9 -17.09 -11.38 -4.91
CA LEU A 9 -15.80 -10.73 -4.65
C LEU A 9 -15.83 -9.86 -3.40
N VAL A 10 -16.37 -10.41 -2.31
CA VAL A 10 -16.05 -9.96 -0.97
C VAL A 10 -15.86 -11.19 -0.12
N LEU A 11 -14.67 -11.79 -0.18
CA LEU A 11 -14.18 -12.57 0.96
C LEU A 11 -13.83 -11.55 2.04
N VAL A 12 -14.86 -11.20 2.80
CA VAL A 12 -14.82 -10.33 3.96
C VAL A 12 -13.70 -10.84 4.88
N GLY A 13 -12.71 -9.98 5.14
CA GLY A 13 -11.66 -10.20 6.13
C GLY A 13 -12.18 -10.14 7.57
N SER A 14 -13.17 -10.96 7.91
CA SER A 14 -13.75 -11.07 9.25
C SER A 14 -13.79 -12.54 9.66
N MET A 15 -13.21 -12.82 10.82
CA MET A 15 -13.01 -14.14 11.47
C MET A 15 -11.84 -14.96 10.91
N VAL A 16 -10.62 -14.71 11.41
CA VAL A 16 -9.95 -15.54 12.46
C VAL A 16 -8.78 -14.73 13.06
N LEU A 17 -9.04 -13.81 14.00
CA LEU A 17 -7.97 -13.12 14.75
C LEU A 17 -8.24 -13.04 16.26
N THR A 18 -9.03 -13.99 16.80
CA THR A 18 -9.27 -14.09 18.24
C THR A 18 -8.94 -15.51 18.70
N ASN A 19 -7.64 -15.76 18.96
CA ASN A 19 -7.06 -16.74 19.89
C ASN A 19 -5.62 -17.15 19.51
N LEU A 20 -4.77 -16.17 19.20
CA LEU A 20 -3.32 -16.41 19.18
C LEU A 20 -2.72 -15.85 20.47
N PRO A 21 -1.97 -16.65 21.26
CA PRO A 21 -1.12 -16.11 22.30
C PRO A 21 -0.11 -15.13 21.67
N ALA A 22 0.33 -14.15 22.47
CA ALA A 22 1.19 -13.00 22.16
C ALA A 22 2.00 -13.05 20.84
N PRO A 23 2.16 -11.92 20.12
CA PRO A 23 2.88 -11.89 18.86
C PRO A 23 4.37 -12.20 19.09
N SER A 24 4.73 -13.47 18.94
CA SER A 24 5.99 -13.82 18.32
C SER A 24 5.91 -13.24 16.91
N TYR A 25 6.79 -12.30 16.59
CA TYR A 25 7.00 -11.87 15.21
C TYR A 25 7.54 -13.08 14.44
N ALA A 26 6.64 -13.99 14.05
CA ALA A 26 6.96 -15.11 13.20
C ALA A 26 7.36 -14.52 11.86
N ASP A 27 8.64 -14.68 11.53
CA ASP A 27 9.18 -14.31 10.23
C ASP A 27 8.27 -14.88 9.14
N PRO A 28 7.76 -14.08 8.19
CA PRO A 28 6.86 -14.59 7.17
C PRO A 28 7.52 -15.77 6.44
N LYS A 29 6.84 -16.92 6.43
CA LYS A 29 7.33 -18.11 5.71
C LYS A 29 7.56 -17.74 4.24
N LEU A 30 8.65 -18.23 3.66
CA LEU A 30 9.04 -17.93 2.27
C LEU A 30 7.91 -18.23 1.26
N ASP A 31 7.19 -19.33 1.46
CA ASP A 31 6.02 -19.68 0.65
C ASP A 31 4.87 -18.66 0.77
N ALA A 32 4.70 -18.06 1.95
CA ALA A 32 3.70 -17.01 2.15
C ALA A 32 4.08 -15.74 1.40
N LEU A 33 5.36 -15.35 1.42
CA LEU A 33 5.87 -14.21 0.64
C LEU A 33 5.62 -14.43 -0.85
N LEU A 34 6.00 -15.60 -1.39
CA LEU A 34 5.79 -15.94 -2.80
C LEU A 34 4.31 -15.94 -3.18
N LYS A 35 3.44 -16.52 -2.34
CA LYS A 35 2.00 -16.55 -2.58
C LYS A 35 1.40 -15.15 -2.61
N ILE A 36 1.74 -14.29 -1.66
CA ILE A 36 1.25 -12.90 -1.60
C ILE A 36 1.68 -12.13 -2.85
N THR A 37 2.96 -12.19 -3.21
CA THR A 37 3.49 -11.48 -4.38
C THR A 37 2.91 -11.99 -5.69
N THR A 38 2.72 -13.30 -5.83
CA THR A 38 2.07 -13.91 -7.00
C THR A 38 0.63 -13.42 -7.14
N GLN A 39 -0.15 -13.42 -6.06
CA GLN A 39 -1.52 -12.90 -6.07
C GLN A 39 -1.58 -11.41 -6.42
N ALA A 40 -0.65 -10.60 -5.91
CA ALA A 40 -0.56 -9.18 -6.25
C ALA A 40 -0.28 -8.96 -7.74
N ARG A 41 0.69 -9.70 -8.30
CA ARG A 41 1.02 -9.69 -9.74
C ARG A 41 -0.22 -10.02 -10.58
N ASP A 42 -0.86 -11.15 -10.28
CA ASP A 42 -1.97 -11.66 -11.08
C ASP A 42 -3.18 -10.70 -11.01
N ASN A 43 -3.49 -10.17 -9.84
CA ASN A 43 -4.56 -9.17 -9.67
C ASN A 43 -4.30 -7.89 -10.45
N ILE A 44 -3.06 -7.39 -10.45
CA ILE A 44 -2.69 -6.20 -11.25
C ILE A 44 -2.77 -6.52 -12.74
N GLY A 45 -2.34 -7.70 -13.18
CA GLY A 45 -2.48 -8.16 -14.56
C GLY A 45 -3.94 -8.15 -15.02
N ILE A 46 -4.86 -8.62 -14.16
CA ILE A 46 -6.31 -8.56 -14.42
C ILE A 46 -6.76 -7.09 -14.56
N GLN A 47 -6.41 -6.21 -13.62
CA GLN A 47 -6.79 -4.79 -13.68
C GLN A 47 -6.27 -4.11 -14.97
N LEU A 48 -5.04 -4.40 -15.37
CA LEU A 48 -4.46 -3.85 -16.60
C LEU A 48 -5.19 -4.32 -17.86
N SER A 49 -5.60 -5.60 -17.91
CA SER A 49 -6.35 -6.13 -19.05
C SER A 49 -7.75 -5.54 -19.21
N GLN A 50 -8.30 -4.95 -18.15
CA GLN A 50 -9.59 -4.25 -18.18
C GLN A 50 -9.48 -2.80 -18.70
N LEU A 51 -8.26 -2.25 -18.82
CA LEU A 51 -8.06 -0.90 -19.35
C LEU A 51 -8.07 -0.90 -20.88
N THR A 52 -8.86 -0.01 -21.49
CA THR A 52 -8.94 0.16 -22.95
C THR A 52 -7.58 0.48 -23.57
N LYS A 53 -6.73 1.23 -22.84
CA LYS A 53 -5.35 1.54 -23.24
C LYS A 53 -4.47 1.61 -22.01
N VAL A 54 -3.50 0.70 -21.92
CA VAL A 54 -2.47 0.72 -20.88
C VAL A 54 -1.25 1.51 -21.39
N PRO A 55 -0.83 2.60 -20.71
CA PRO A 55 0.41 3.30 -21.04
C PRO A 55 1.63 2.38 -20.94
N ASP A 56 2.59 2.54 -21.84
CA ASP A 56 3.76 1.65 -21.92
C ASP A 56 4.65 1.73 -20.67
N GLU A 57 4.70 2.89 -20.02
CA GLU A 57 5.37 3.05 -18.72
C GLU A 57 4.79 2.10 -17.67
N ILE A 58 3.46 1.96 -17.60
CA ILE A 58 2.80 1.08 -16.63
C ILE A 58 3.09 -0.39 -16.97
N LYS A 59 3.10 -0.76 -18.27
CA LYS A 59 3.47 -2.11 -18.70
C LYS A 59 4.91 -2.44 -18.30
N GLN A 60 5.83 -1.50 -18.46
CA GLN A 60 7.24 -1.69 -18.13
C GLN A 60 7.44 -1.86 -16.62
N ILE A 61 6.80 -1.03 -15.80
CA ILE A 61 6.88 -1.14 -14.34
C ILE A 61 6.24 -2.45 -13.87
N TYR A 62 5.10 -2.85 -14.44
CA TYR A 62 4.48 -4.16 -14.15
C TYR A 62 5.39 -5.34 -14.52
N LYS A 63 6.10 -5.26 -15.66
CA LYS A 63 7.09 -6.26 -16.07
C LYS A 63 8.24 -6.35 -15.06
N GLN A 64 8.76 -5.23 -14.57
CA GLN A 64 9.79 -5.20 -13.53
C GLN A 64 9.31 -5.88 -12.24
N GLY A 65 8.08 -5.60 -11.78
CA GLY A 65 7.51 -6.26 -10.60
C GLY A 65 7.34 -7.78 -10.81
N SER A 66 7.01 -8.19 -12.04
CA SER A 66 6.93 -9.61 -12.41
C SER A 66 8.30 -10.29 -12.43
N GLU A 67 9.35 -9.60 -12.87
CA GLU A 67 10.73 -10.09 -12.82
C GLU A 67 11.21 -10.27 -11.37
N GLU A 68 10.92 -9.32 -10.50
CA GLU A 68 11.20 -9.43 -9.06
C GLU A 68 10.41 -10.59 -8.40
N THR A 69 9.18 -10.83 -8.85
CA THR A 69 8.39 -12.01 -8.41
C THR A 69 9.06 -13.32 -8.82
N ASN A 70 9.63 -13.38 -10.04
CA ASN A 70 10.35 -14.55 -10.51
C ASN A 70 11.67 -14.75 -9.73
N ALA A 71 12.38 -13.66 -9.43
CA ALA A 71 13.58 -13.70 -8.60
C ALA A 71 13.27 -14.16 -7.17
N LEU A 72 12.17 -13.70 -6.58
CA LEU A 72 11.64 -14.20 -5.32
C LEU A 72 11.40 -15.71 -5.38
N ALA A 73 10.71 -16.22 -6.41
CA ALA A 73 10.46 -17.65 -6.56
C ALA A 73 11.76 -18.47 -6.60
N GLN A 74 12.79 -17.97 -7.30
CA GLN A 74 14.11 -18.61 -7.33
C GLN A 74 14.79 -18.61 -5.96
N SER A 75 14.72 -17.51 -5.21
CA SER A 75 15.27 -17.43 -3.85
C SER A 75 14.52 -18.35 -2.88
N VAL A 76 13.19 -18.44 -2.98
CA VAL A 76 12.38 -19.39 -2.19
C VAL A 76 12.79 -20.84 -2.47
N SER A 77 12.95 -21.21 -3.75
CA SER A 77 13.41 -22.55 -4.13
C SER A 77 14.83 -22.90 -3.65
N LYS A 78 15.65 -21.89 -3.38
CA LYS A 78 17.02 -22.05 -2.85
C LYS A 78 17.08 -21.87 -1.33
N GLU A 79 15.94 -21.67 -0.67
CA GLU A 79 15.83 -21.33 0.76
C GLU A 79 16.66 -20.09 1.15
N ASP A 80 16.97 -19.22 0.18
CA ASP A 80 17.72 -17.98 0.40
C ASP A 80 16.78 -16.91 0.97
N GLN A 81 16.71 -16.87 2.30
CA GLN A 81 15.80 -16.01 3.03
C GLN A 81 16.10 -14.52 2.83
N VAL A 82 17.38 -14.15 2.71
CA VAL A 82 17.80 -12.74 2.57
C VAL A 82 17.38 -12.21 1.21
N SER A 83 17.71 -12.93 0.15
CA SER A 83 17.35 -12.53 -1.22
C SER A 83 15.84 -12.60 -1.42
N ALA A 84 15.16 -13.62 -0.88
CA ALA A 84 13.70 -13.71 -0.97
C ALA A 84 13.01 -12.48 -0.35
N LYS A 85 13.40 -12.07 0.86
CA LYS A 85 12.85 -10.85 1.49
C LYS A 85 13.12 -9.60 0.66
N LYS A 86 14.32 -9.47 0.09
CA LYS A 86 14.68 -8.35 -0.78
C LYS A 86 13.78 -8.29 -2.02
N HIS A 87 13.65 -9.39 -2.73
CA HIS A 87 12.82 -9.48 -3.94
C HIS A 87 11.34 -9.29 -3.64
N PHE A 88 10.85 -9.81 -2.50
CA PHE A 88 9.49 -9.56 -2.02
C PHE A 88 9.22 -8.07 -1.83
N LEU A 89 10.07 -7.36 -1.07
CA LEU A 89 9.87 -5.93 -0.79
C LEU A 89 9.95 -5.09 -2.08
N SER A 90 10.89 -5.42 -2.98
CA SER A 90 11.02 -4.78 -4.29
C SER A 90 9.74 -4.95 -5.11
N ALA A 91 9.26 -6.20 -5.28
CA ALA A 91 8.05 -6.50 -6.03
C ALA A 91 6.82 -5.78 -5.45
N MET A 92 6.63 -5.80 -4.12
CA MET A 92 5.49 -5.15 -3.48
C MET A 92 5.51 -3.63 -3.63
N ALA A 93 6.68 -2.99 -3.56
CA ALA A 93 6.81 -1.54 -3.79
C ALA A 93 6.46 -1.18 -5.25
N ILE A 94 6.92 -1.99 -6.20
CA ILE A 94 6.62 -1.82 -7.62
C ILE A 94 5.12 -2.00 -7.88
N PHE A 95 4.52 -3.07 -7.36
CA PHE A 95 3.09 -3.34 -7.52
C PHE A 95 2.20 -2.28 -6.89
N LYS A 96 2.60 -1.71 -5.74
CA LYS A 96 1.94 -0.52 -5.19
C LYS A 96 1.99 0.64 -6.19
N SER A 97 3.16 0.94 -6.75
CA SER A 97 3.33 2.02 -7.74
C SER A 97 2.46 1.82 -8.98
N VAL A 98 2.36 0.59 -9.49
CA VAL A 98 1.45 0.26 -10.61
C VAL A 98 0.00 0.50 -10.22
N ASN A 99 -0.44 0.03 -9.06
CA ASN A 99 -1.81 0.20 -8.58
C ASN A 99 -2.17 1.69 -8.40
N ASP A 100 -1.26 2.50 -7.87
CA ASP A 100 -1.44 3.95 -7.72
C ASP A 100 -1.58 4.63 -9.09
N LYS A 101 -0.75 4.25 -10.07
CA LYS A 101 -0.84 4.77 -11.45
C LYS A 101 -2.14 4.36 -12.14
N ILE A 102 -2.59 3.11 -12.00
CA ILE A 102 -3.89 2.65 -12.52
C ILE A 102 -5.03 3.46 -11.88
N SER A 103 -4.97 3.68 -10.56
CA SER A 103 -5.97 4.47 -9.83
C SER A 103 -6.01 5.92 -10.31
N SER A 104 -4.86 6.51 -10.67
CA SER A 104 -4.81 7.86 -11.25
C SER A 104 -5.39 7.93 -12.65
N LEU A 105 -5.15 6.93 -13.51
CA LEU A 105 -5.70 6.89 -14.88
C LEU A 105 -7.22 6.79 -14.89
N THR A 106 -7.79 6.02 -13.95
CA THR A 106 -9.25 5.87 -13.83
C THR A 106 -9.91 7.16 -13.32
N SER A 107 -9.24 7.94 -12.47
CA SER A 107 -9.70 9.28 -12.04
C SER A 107 -9.69 10.34 -13.15
N VAL A 108 -8.83 10.24 -14.18
CA VAL A 108 -8.76 11.23 -15.26
C VAL A 108 -9.95 11.15 -16.24
N THR A 109 -10.72 10.06 -16.22
CA THR A 109 -11.88 9.86 -17.13
C THR A 109 -13.20 10.48 -16.64
N THR A 110 -13.22 11.13 -15.49
CA THR A 110 -14.44 11.74 -14.91
C THR A 110 -14.19 13.17 -14.44
N SER A 111 -13.99 14.09 -15.38
CA SER A 111 -14.17 15.51 -15.15
C SER A 111 -15.66 15.83 -15.00
N GLN A 112 -16.24 15.47 -13.85
CA GLN A 112 -17.53 15.96 -13.34
C GLN A 112 -17.77 15.40 -11.93
N GLN A 113 -17.30 16.14 -10.92
CA GLN A 113 -17.54 15.91 -9.48
C GLN A 113 -17.02 14.55 -8.95
N PRO A 114 -16.34 14.49 -7.79
CA PRO A 114 -15.94 13.20 -7.22
C PRO A 114 -17.16 12.30 -7.08
N SER A 115 -17.10 11.11 -7.70
CA SER A 115 -18.15 10.12 -7.52
C SER A 115 -18.22 9.74 -6.03
N GLN A 116 -19.39 9.39 -5.52
CA GLN A 116 -19.55 8.99 -4.11
C GLN A 116 -18.59 7.84 -3.70
N ILE A 117 -18.18 7.03 -4.69
CA ILE A 117 -17.18 5.96 -4.55
C ILE A 117 -15.78 6.54 -4.30
N ASP A 118 -15.38 7.59 -5.03
CA ASP A 118 -14.08 8.25 -4.86
C ASP A 118 -13.96 8.93 -3.49
N THR A 119 -15.02 9.58 -3.02
CA THR A 119 -15.04 10.23 -1.70
C THR A 119 -14.91 9.22 -0.57
N SER A 120 -15.61 8.08 -0.66
CA SER A 120 -15.50 7.01 0.34
C SER A 120 -14.11 6.40 0.37
N ARG A 121 -13.53 6.13 -0.82
CA ARG A 121 -12.17 5.57 -0.93
C ARG A 121 -11.12 6.51 -0.32
N LEU A 122 -11.19 7.80 -0.62
CA LEU A 122 -10.26 8.80 -0.07
C LEU A 122 -10.42 8.96 1.43
N LYS A 123 -11.65 8.91 1.95
CA LYS A 123 -11.92 8.92 3.39
C LYS A 123 -11.26 7.73 4.09
N ASP A 124 -11.39 6.53 3.53
CA ASP A 124 -10.75 5.33 4.07
C ASP A 124 -9.22 5.43 4.03
N GLU A 125 -8.67 6.01 2.96
CA GLU A 125 -7.23 6.22 2.84
C GLU A 125 -6.69 7.24 3.86
N ILE A 126 -7.39 8.38 4.04
CA ILE A 126 -7.10 9.36 5.10
C ILE A 126 -7.07 8.65 6.46
N ASN A 127 -8.09 7.86 6.78
CA ASN A 127 -8.18 7.16 8.05
C ASN A 127 -7.04 6.14 8.24
N ARG A 128 -6.66 5.42 7.17
CA ARG A 128 -5.56 4.46 7.21
C ARG A 128 -4.23 5.15 7.48
N ILE A 129 -3.94 6.24 6.76
CA ILE A 129 -2.69 7.00 6.91
C ILE A 129 -2.60 7.61 8.31
N GLN A 130 -3.69 8.17 8.83
CA GLN A 130 -3.75 8.69 10.21
C GLN A 130 -3.36 7.61 11.23
N LYS A 131 -3.97 6.42 11.14
CA LYS A 131 -3.67 5.31 12.06
C LYS A 131 -2.21 4.88 12.03
N ILE A 132 -1.57 4.89 10.86
CA ILE A 132 -0.14 4.59 10.72
C ILE A 132 0.69 5.68 11.40
N GLY A 133 0.35 6.96 11.18
CA GLY A 133 0.98 8.10 11.84
C GLY A 133 0.90 8.04 13.36
N ASP A 134 -0.28 7.78 13.91
CA ASP A 134 -0.50 7.62 15.35
C ASP A 134 0.33 6.46 15.93
N GLY A 135 0.43 5.36 15.19
CA GLY A 135 1.28 4.22 15.53
C GLY A 135 2.76 4.60 15.59
N LEU A 136 3.27 5.30 14.57
CA LEU A 136 4.65 5.77 14.55
C LEU A 136 4.93 6.79 15.66
N LYS A 137 4.00 7.70 15.96
CA LYS A 137 4.09 8.66 17.08
C LYS A 137 4.22 7.95 18.43
N THR A 138 3.49 6.85 18.60
CA THR A 138 3.59 5.99 19.78
C THR A 138 4.96 5.32 19.87
N ILE A 139 5.46 4.77 18.76
CA ILE A 139 6.76 4.10 18.68
C ILE A 139 7.90 5.08 18.95
N THR A 140 7.90 6.27 18.35
CA THR A 140 8.94 7.29 18.55
C THR A 140 8.98 7.76 20.00
N THR A 141 7.82 8.00 20.60
CA THR A 141 7.69 8.37 22.02
C THR A 141 8.26 7.28 22.93
N LYS A 142 7.85 6.02 22.72
CA LYS A 142 8.34 4.87 23.51
C LYS A 142 9.86 4.70 23.42
N ASN A 143 10.43 4.95 22.25
CA ASN A 143 11.87 4.81 22.01
C ASN A 143 12.66 6.10 22.28
N LYS A 144 12.02 7.15 22.80
CA LYS A 144 12.61 8.48 23.07
C LYS A 144 13.26 9.12 21.83
N VAL A 145 12.75 8.80 20.65
CA VAL A 145 13.17 9.41 19.38
C VAL A 145 12.34 10.67 19.19
N ARG A 146 12.99 11.84 19.16
CA ARG A 146 12.30 13.11 18.93
C ARG A 146 12.02 13.27 17.45
N ILE A 147 10.74 13.18 17.09
CA ILE A 147 10.23 13.47 15.75
C ILE A 147 9.03 14.37 15.92
N ASP A 148 8.99 15.46 15.15
CA ASP A 148 7.86 16.39 15.13
C ASP A 148 6.83 15.92 14.09
N PHE A 149 5.61 15.64 14.57
CA PHE A 149 4.49 15.20 13.74
C PHE A 149 3.54 16.35 13.37
N THR A 150 3.84 17.59 13.77
CA THR A 150 2.96 18.74 13.52
C THR A 150 2.62 18.89 12.03
N LYS A 151 3.62 18.79 11.15
CA LYS A 151 3.40 18.86 9.70
C LYS A 151 2.52 17.73 9.17
N PHE A 152 2.67 16.52 9.73
CA PHE A 152 1.81 15.39 9.38
C PHE A 152 0.37 15.62 9.84
N ASP A 153 0.18 16.06 11.09
CA ASP A 153 -1.14 16.33 11.65
C ASP A 153 -1.87 17.42 10.84
N GLU A 154 -1.16 18.48 10.42
CA GLU A 154 -1.67 19.51 9.50
C GLU A 154 -2.12 18.93 8.15
N LEU A 155 -1.27 18.12 7.50
CA LEU A 155 -1.59 17.50 6.21
C LEU A 155 -2.84 16.62 6.31
N MET A 156 -3.01 15.90 7.42
CA MET A 156 -4.18 15.05 7.63
C MET A 156 -5.45 15.85 7.89
N GLN A 157 -5.32 17.00 8.57
CA GLN A 157 -6.43 17.93 8.74
C GLN A 157 -6.83 18.59 7.40
N ASP A 158 -5.86 19.01 6.61
CA ASP A 158 -6.08 19.64 5.31
C ASP A 158 -6.67 18.67 4.30
N ALA A 159 -6.21 17.42 4.27
CA ALA A 159 -6.79 16.36 3.44
C ALA A 159 -8.29 16.15 3.74
N ARG A 160 -8.71 16.22 5.01
CA ARG A 160 -10.14 16.12 5.38
C ARG A 160 -10.94 17.32 4.90
N LYS A 161 -10.43 18.54 5.12
CA LYS A 161 -11.09 19.77 4.62
C LYS A 161 -11.21 19.78 3.11
N ASN A 162 -10.14 19.37 2.41
CA ASN A 162 -10.12 19.30 0.95
C ASN A 162 -11.06 18.20 0.43
N LEU A 163 -11.23 17.10 1.15
CA LEU A 163 -12.21 16.07 0.81
C LEU A 163 -13.64 16.60 0.94
N ASP A 164 -13.94 17.30 2.05
CA ASP A 164 -15.26 17.91 2.29
C ASP A 164 -15.57 19.00 1.25
N ALA A 165 -14.55 19.70 0.76
CA ALA A 165 -14.66 20.71 -0.29
C ALA A 165 -14.67 20.13 -1.73
N GLY A 166 -14.48 18.82 -1.90
CA GLY A 166 -14.40 18.17 -3.20
C GLY A 166 -13.09 18.40 -3.97
N ASN A 167 -12.06 18.94 -3.34
CA ASN A 167 -10.74 19.24 -3.91
C ASN A 167 -9.85 17.99 -3.97
N VAL A 168 -10.26 17.00 -4.77
CA VAL A 168 -9.60 15.66 -4.84
C VAL A 168 -8.11 15.74 -5.16
N ASP A 169 -7.69 16.60 -6.08
CA ASP A 169 -6.27 16.74 -6.44
C ASP A 169 -5.41 17.17 -5.24
N GLN A 170 -5.95 18.08 -4.43
CA GLN A 170 -5.27 18.53 -3.23
C GLN A 170 -5.25 17.45 -2.15
N VAL A 171 -6.35 16.70 -1.98
CA VAL A 171 -6.36 15.51 -1.09
C VAL A 171 -5.25 14.54 -1.48
N ASN A 172 -5.16 14.18 -2.75
CA ASN A 172 -4.13 13.25 -3.24
C ASN A 172 -2.71 13.78 -2.98
N LYS A 173 -2.49 15.09 -3.15
CA LYS A 173 -1.21 15.73 -2.86
C LYS A 173 -0.87 15.68 -1.37
N ASP A 174 -1.81 16.05 -0.51
CA ASP A 174 -1.66 16.04 0.94
C ASP A 174 -1.33 14.62 1.44
N LEU A 175 -2.07 13.62 0.94
CA LEU A 175 -1.85 12.21 1.27
C LEU A 175 -0.49 11.69 0.81
N LYS A 176 -0.05 12.06 -0.40
CA LYS A 176 1.28 11.67 -0.91
C LYS A 176 2.39 12.24 -0.03
N THR A 177 2.28 13.52 0.36
CA THR A 177 3.26 14.15 1.26
C THR A 177 3.24 13.52 2.65
N ALA A 178 2.05 13.22 3.19
CA ALA A 178 1.91 12.51 4.46
C ALA A 178 2.56 11.12 4.42
N GLN A 179 2.36 10.36 3.35
CA GLN A 179 2.99 9.05 3.15
C GLN A 179 4.53 9.16 3.10
N GLN A 180 5.07 10.16 2.40
CA GLN A 180 6.51 10.39 2.34
C GLN A 180 7.08 10.68 3.73
N PHE A 181 6.42 11.54 4.51
CA PHE A 181 6.81 11.81 5.90
C PHE A 181 6.87 10.52 6.73
N LEU A 182 5.85 9.65 6.64
CA LEU A 182 5.83 8.40 7.39
C LEU A 182 6.95 7.44 6.99
N LEU A 183 7.32 7.40 5.71
CA LEU A 183 8.47 6.63 5.22
C LEU A 183 9.78 7.15 5.82
N ASP A 184 9.97 8.46 5.85
CA ASP A 184 11.16 9.09 6.41
C ASP A 184 11.29 8.84 7.91
N VAL A 185 10.18 8.91 8.65
CA VAL A 185 10.10 8.54 10.07
C VAL A 185 10.47 7.08 10.29
N ASN A 186 9.91 6.16 9.50
CA ASN A 186 10.21 4.74 9.60
C ASN A 186 11.71 4.45 9.34
N ASN A 187 12.30 5.11 8.33
CA ASN A 187 13.72 4.98 8.03
C ASN A 187 14.59 5.50 9.18
N SER A 188 14.24 6.65 9.77
CA SER A 188 14.95 7.23 10.93
C SER A 188 14.92 6.30 12.14
N LEU A 189 13.78 5.65 12.40
CA LEU A 189 13.64 4.63 13.45
C LEU A 189 14.54 3.42 13.19
N ALA A 190 14.57 2.92 11.96
CA ALA A 190 15.41 1.79 11.58
C ALA A 190 16.91 2.09 11.76
N GLU A 191 17.37 3.28 11.36
CA GLU A 191 18.76 3.71 11.56
C GLU A 191 19.13 3.89 13.03
N THR A 192 18.20 4.42 13.84
CA THR A 192 18.41 4.56 15.29
C THR A 192 18.53 3.20 15.97
N ALA A 193 17.78 2.19 15.51
CA ALA A 193 17.87 0.83 16.04
C ALA A 193 19.22 0.17 15.69
N LYS A 194 19.73 0.37 14.46
CA LYS A 194 21.03 -0.17 14.04
C LYS A 194 22.21 0.38 14.84
N LYS A 195 22.15 1.65 15.27
CA LYS A 195 23.22 2.30 16.06
C LYS A 195 23.26 1.88 17.54
N LYS A 196 22.25 1.15 18.03
CA LYS A 196 22.19 0.64 19.41
C LYS A 196 22.78 -0.76 19.58
N HIS A 197 23.26 -1.36 18.50
CA HIS A 197 24.00 -2.62 18.47
C HIS A 197 25.45 -2.37 18.07
#